data_AF-A0A9E1ZR64-F1
#
_entry.id   AF-A0A9E1ZR64-F1
#
_cell.length_a   1.000
_cell.length_b   1.000
_cell.length_c   1.000
_cell.angle_alpha   90.00
_cell.angle_beta   90.00
_cell.angle_gamma   90.00
#
_symmetry.space_group_name_H-M   'P 1'
#
loop_
_entity.id
_entity.type
_entity.pdbx_description
1 polymer ?
#
loop_
_entity_poly.entity_id
_entity_poly.type
_entity_poly.pdbx_seq_one_letter_code
_entity_poly.pdbx_strand_id
1 'polypeptide(L)' 'MILRKETRQYIARDATGAERKACLAEAVNMYAGYAEYKKRISTREIPMFILSPKKE' A
#
# COMPACT_ATOMS: atom_id res chain seq x y z
N MET A 1 1.23 17.73 -18.68
CA MET A 1 0.53 16.95 -17.64
C MET A 1 0.43 17.84 -16.41
N ILE A 2 -0.72 18.49 -16.17
CA ILE A 2 -0.88 19.41 -15.02
C ILE A 2 -1.18 18.54 -13.79
N LEU A 3 -0.20 18.36 -12.90
CA LEU A 3 -0.44 17.80 -11.57
C LEU A 3 -1.29 18.81 -10.78
N ARG A 4 -2.59 18.57 -10.69
CA ARG A 4 -3.46 19.33 -9.79
C ARG A 4 -3.02 19.02 -8.36
N LYS A 5 -2.57 20.05 -7.62
CA LYS A 5 -2.33 19.97 -6.17
C LYS A 5 -3.68 19.84 -5.46
N GLU A 6 -4.15 18.61 -5.32
CA GLU A 6 -5.38 18.29 -4.58
C GLU A 6 -5.02 17.56 -3.29
N THR A 7 -5.31 18.16 -2.14
CA THR A 7 -5.27 17.48 -0.84
C THR A 7 -6.65 16.93 -0.52
N ARG A 8 -6.78 15.60 -0.42
CA ARG A 8 -8.02 14.91 -0.05
C ARG A 8 -7.84 14.14 1.25
N GLN A 9 -8.93 13.93 1.99
CA GLN A 9 -8.93 13.09 3.18
C GLN A 9 -9.03 11.61 2.78
N TYR A 10 -8.19 10.79 3.40
CA TYR A 10 -8.19 9.34 3.20
C TYR A 10 -8.33 8.64 4.54
N ILE A 11 -9.10 7.55 4.55
CA ILE A 11 -9.17 6.63 5.67
C ILE A 11 -8.11 5.56 5.43
N ALA A 12 -7.13 5.49 6.34
CA ALA A 12 -6.18 4.39 6.39
C ALA A 12 -6.81 3.23 7.16
N ARG A 13 -6.95 2.08 6.50
CA ARG A 13 -7.31 0.81 7.15
C ARG A 13 -6.15 -0.17 7.05
N ASP A 14 -5.97 -1.03 8.05
CA ASP A 14 -5.04 -2.14 7.91
C ASP A 14 -5.55 -3.12 6.83
N ALA A 15 -4.66 -3.52 5.94
CA ALA A 15 -4.94 -4.54 4.95
C ALA A 15 -4.63 -5.91 5.56
N THR A 16 -5.66 -6.73 5.76
CA THR A 16 -5.51 -8.10 6.27
C THR A 16 -5.75 -9.14 5.18
N GLY A 17 -5.07 -10.29 5.29
CA GLY A 17 -5.32 -11.47 4.47
C GLY A 17 -5.22 -11.25 2.95
N ALA A 18 -6.36 -11.33 2.26
CA ALA A 18 -6.46 -11.35 0.79
C ALA A 18 -6.24 -9.97 0.16
N GLU A 19 -6.76 -8.90 0.77
CA GLU A 19 -6.58 -7.52 0.28
C GLU A 19 -5.11 -7.11 0.29
N ARG A 20 -4.38 -7.53 1.33
CA ARG A 20 -2.94 -7.31 1.43
C ARG A 20 -2.16 -8.00 0.32
N LYS A 21 -2.52 -9.24 -0.04
CA LYS A 21 -1.84 -9.98 -1.12
C LYS A 21 -2.04 -9.30 -2.47
N ALA A 22 -3.26 -8.88 -2.78
CA ALA A 22 -3.56 -8.15 -4.03
C ALA A 22 -2.84 -6.80 -4.09
N CYS A 23 -2.92 -6.01 -3.01
CA CYS A 23 -2.23 -4.72 -2.92
C CYS A 23 -0.70 -4.87 -2.97
N LEU A 24 -0.14 -5.90 -2.34
CA LEU A 24 1.29 -6.18 -2.40
C LEU A 24 1.72 -6.58 -3.81
N ALA A 25 0.94 -7.40 -4.51
CA ALA A 25 1.25 -7.80 -5.88
C ALA A 25 1.31 -6.58 -6.82
N GLU A 26 0.33 -5.67 -6.71
CA GLU A 26 0.29 -4.40 -7.43
C GLU A 26 1.48 -3.49 -7.05
N ALA A 27 1.76 -3.36 -5.75
CA ALA A 27 2.86 -2.53 -5.25
C ALA A 27 4.24 -3.07 -5.64
N VAL A 28 4.43 -4.39 -5.66
CA VAL A 28 5.67 -5.04 -6.13
C VAL A 28 5.81 -4.90 -7.65
N ASN A 29 4.70 -4.95 -8.39
CA ASN A 29 4.68 -4.70 -9.83
C ASN A 29 5.06 -3.23 -10.13
N MET A 30 4.59 -2.28 -9.32
CA MET A 30 4.92 -0.87 -9.46
C MET A 30 6.35 -0.55 -8.97
N TYR A 31 6.81 -1.23 -7.91
CA TYR A 31 8.13 -1.03 -7.32
C TYR A 31 8.71 -2.35 -6.78
N ALA A 32 9.56 -2.98 -7.60
CA ALA A 32 10.20 -4.27 -7.29
C ALA A 32 11.02 -4.25 -5.99
N GLY A 33 11.45 -3.09 -5.49
CA GLY A 33 12.18 -2.97 -4.22
C GLY A 33 11.40 -3.48 -3.01
N TYR A 34 10.07 -3.47 -3.03
CA TYR A 34 9.25 -4.02 -1.94
C TYR A 34 9.45 -5.54 -1.75
N ALA A 35 9.76 -6.28 -2.82
CA ALA A 35 10.04 -7.71 -2.72
C ALA A 35 11.32 -7.99 -1.94
N GLU A 36 12.35 -7.14 -2.12
CA GLU A 36 13.63 -7.24 -1.42
C GLU A 36 13.50 -6.84 0.07
N TYR A 37 12.70 -5.82 0.37
CA TYR A 37 12.37 -5.48 1.77
C TYR A 37 11.64 -6.63 2.48
N LYS A 38 10.67 -7.27 1.81
CA LYS A 38 9.97 -8.44 2.37
C LYS A 38 10.91 -9.62 2.62
N LYS A 39 11.89 -9.87 1.76
CA LYS A 39 12.88 -10.94 1.98
C LYS A 39 13.78 -10.67 3.19
N ARG A 40 14.18 -9.41 3.40
CA ARG A 40 15.06 -9.04 4.52
C ARG A 40 14.35 -9.05 5.87
N ILE A 41 13.04 -8.79 5.86
CA ILE A 41 12.24 -8.74 7.08
C ILE A 41 11.49 -10.07 7.22
N SER A 42 12.16 -11.11 7.72
CA SER A 42 11.53 -12.39 8.07
C SER A 42 10.97 -12.43 9.49
N THR A 43 11.34 -11.48 10.34
CA THR A 43 11.02 -11.49 11.79
C THR A 43 9.73 -10.77 12.14
N ARG A 44 9.24 -9.87 11.27
CA ARG A 44 8.01 -9.09 11.49
C ARG A 44 7.26 -8.89 10.19
N GLU A 45 5.95 -8.92 10.24
CA GLU A 45 5.14 -8.62 9.06
C GLU A 45 5.10 -7.10 8.82
N ILE A 46 5.39 -6.68 7.59
CA ILE A 46 5.26 -5.27 7.20
C ILE A 46 3.77 -4.88 7.24
N PRO A 47 3.36 -3.94 8.10
CA PRO A 47 1.98 -3.47 8.13
C PRO A 47 1.68 -2.76 6.81
N MET A 48 0.59 -3.16 6.16
CA MET A 48 0.13 -2.58 4.91
C MET A 48 -1.16 -1.83 5.18
N PHE A 49 -1.20 -0.56 4.78
CA PHE A 49 -2.37 0.28 4.95
C PHE A 49 -2.99 0.57 3.59
N ILE A 50 -4.28 0.30 3.45
CA ILE A 50 -5.05 0.72 2.28
C ILE A 50 -5.66 2.08 2.58
N LEU A 51 -5.30 3.06 1.77
CA LEU A 51 -5.88 4.40 1.81
C LEU A 51 -7.13 4.41 0.94
N SER A 52 -8.30 4.41 1.57
CA SER A 52 -9.57 4.63 0.86
C SER A 52 -9.92 6.12 0.91
N PRO A 53 -10.32 6.76 -0.20
CA PRO A 53 -10.79 8.14 -0.15
C PRO A 53 -11.99 8.21 0.80
N LYS A 54 -11.94 9.13 1.76
CA LYS A 54 -13.10 9.43 2.59
C LYS A 54 -14.09 10.16 1.67
N LYS A 55 -15.14 9.45 1.23
CA LYS A 55 -16.26 10.14 0.58
C LYS A 55 -16.84 11.09 1.62
N GLU A 56 -16.82 12.37 1.29
CA GLU A 56 -17.50 13.44 2.03
C GLU A 56 -19.01 13.29 1.86
#